data_AF-A0A3N2QT25-F1
#
_entry.id   AF-A0A3N2QT25-F1
#
_cell.length_a   1.000
_cell.length_b   1.000
_cell.length_c   1.000
_cell.angle_alpha   90.00
_cell.angle_beta   90.00
_cell.angle_gamma   90.00
#
_symmetry.space_group_name_H-M   'P 1'
#
loop_
_entity.id
_entity.type
_entity.pdbx_description
1 polymer ?
#
loop_
_entity_poly.entity_id
_entity_poly.type
_entity_poly.pdbx_seq_one_letter_code
_entity_poly.pdbx_strand_id
1 'polypeptide(L)' 'NGEIKWQGHLIYVSELLARHRVGLKEVEDDRVEVRYSTHLLGHINLKTARLEPACRWHAGEEV' A
#
# COMPACT_ATOMS: atom_id res chain seq x y z
N ASN A 1 9.11 -1.98 13.40
CA ASN A 1 8.11 -1.16 12.68
C ASN A 1 8.83 -0.37 11.59
N GLY A 2 8.33 -0.44 10.36
CA GLY A 2 8.90 0.30 9.23
C GLY A 2 8.12 1.60 8.99
N GLU A 3 8.80 2.72 9.03
CA GLU A 3 8.20 4.02 8.74
C GLU A 3 8.87 4.62 7.51
N ILE A 4 8.05 5.13 6.58
CA ILE A 4 8.53 5.83 5.39
C ILE A 4 8.00 7.26 5.46
N LYS A 5 8.91 8.23 5.38
CA LYS A 5 8.55 9.63 5.13
C LYS A 5 8.43 9.82 3.62
N TRP A 6 7.21 10.10 3.15
CA TRP A 6 6.90 10.30 1.74
C TRP A 6 6.20 11.64 1.54
N GLN A 7 6.77 12.54 0.74
CA GLN A 7 6.24 13.90 0.53
C GLN A 7 5.77 14.61 1.83
N GLY A 8 6.55 14.49 2.91
CA GLY A 8 6.21 15.09 4.21
C GLY A 8 5.12 14.35 5.01
N HIS A 9 4.52 13.29 4.45
CA HIS A 9 3.55 12.42 5.11
C HIS A 9 4.24 11.17 5.66
N LEU A 10 3.79 10.72 6.83
CA LEU A 10 4.25 9.48 7.44
C LEU A 10 3.36 8.33 6.97
N ILE A 11 3.95 7.35 6.30
CA ILE A 11 3.27 6.13 5.87
C ILE A 11 3.76 4.97 6.74
N TYR A 12 2.82 4.32 7.41
CA TYR A 12 3.10 3.12 8.20
C TYR A 12 3.10 1.88 7.30
N VAL A 13 4.19 1.13 7.33
CA VAL A 13 4.33 -0.14 6.60
C VAL A 13 4.45 -1.26 7.62
N SER A 14 3.62 -2.30 7.46
CA SER A 14 3.66 -3.50 8.32
C SER A 14 5.06 -4.12 8.36
N GLU A 15 5.48 -4.63 9.52
CA GLU A 15 6.76 -5.33 9.67
C GLU A 15 6.88 -6.56 8.76
N LEU A 16 5.77 -7.16 8.35
CA LEU A 16 5.77 -8.26 7.37
C LEU A 16 6.40 -7.86 6.04
N LEU A 17 6.29 -6.57 5.67
CA LEU A 17 6.88 -6.00 4.47
C LEU A 17 8.26 -5.36 4.75
N ALA A 18 8.74 -5.37 6.00
CA ALA A 18 10.09 -4.92 6.31
C ALA A 18 11.09 -5.84 5.61
N ARG A 19 12.08 -5.25 4.93
CA ARG A 19 13.07 -5.93 4.06
C ARG A 19 12.55 -6.38 2.68
N HIS A 20 11.32 -6.03 2.33
CA HIS A 20 10.74 -6.28 1.02
C HIS A 20 10.62 -4.97 0.23
N ARG A 21 10.89 -5.03 -1.08
CA ARG A 21 10.72 -3.86 -1.95
C ARG A 21 9.23 -3.64 -2.14
N VAL A 22 8.71 -2.59 -1.50
CA VAL A 22 7.36 -2.10 -1.70
C VAL A 22 7.42 -0.96 -2.72
N GLY A 23 6.66 -1.10 -3.80
CA GLY A 23 6.46 -0.03 -4.77
C GLY A 23 5.40 0.94 -4.25
N LEU A 24 5.73 2.22 -4.28
CA LEU A 24 4.78 3.31 -4.06
C LEU A 24 4.67 4.09 -5.36
N LYS A 25 3.43 4.25 -5.86
CA LYS A 25 3.16 5.02 -7.07
C LYS A 25 2.06 6.03 -6.79
N GLU A 26 2.35 7.29 -7.02
CA GLU A 26 1.33 8.32 -6.98
C GLU A 26 0.32 8.11 -8.10
N VAL A 27 -0.95 8.17 -7.71
CA VAL A 27 -2.10 8.14 -8.59
C VAL A 27 -2.94 9.38 -8.30
N GLU A 28 -3.95 9.64 -9.13
CA GLU A 28 -4.83 10.80 -8.97
C GLU A 28 -5.64 10.74 -7.66
N ASP A 29 -6.26 11.86 -7.29
CA ASP A 29 -7.17 11.99 -6.13
C ASP A 29 -6.55 11.75 -4.74
N ASP A 30 -5.33 12.24 -4.50
CA ASP A 30 -4.66 12.13 -3.20
C ASP A 30 -4.46 10.67 -2.75
N ARG A 31 -4.14 9.81 -3.72
CA ARG A 31 -3.96 8.37 -3.50
C ARG A 31 -2.56 7.92 -3.89
N VAL A 32 -2.02 6.99 -3.11
CA VAL A 32 -0.76 6.32 -3.40
C VAL A 32 -1.03 4.83 -3.53
N GLU A 33 -0.82 4.31 -4.71
CA GLU A 33 -0.89 2.89 -4.97
C GLU A 33 0.29 2.17 -4.30
N VAL A 34 -0.01 1.10 -3.57
CA VAL A 34 0.97 0.28 -2.85
C VAL A 34 1.05 -1.09 -3.53
N ARG A 35 2.25 -1.45 -3.97
CA ARG A 35 2.54 -2.72 -4.63
C ARG A 35 3.62 -3.50 -3.90
N TYR A 36 3.46 -4.82 -3.84
CA TYR A 36 4.55 -5.74 -3.50
C TYR A 36 4.88 -6.55 -4.76
N SER A 37 6.07 -6.35 -5.32
CA SER A 37 6.40 -6.85 -6.66
C SER A 37 5.34 -6.40 -7.69
N THR A 38 4.70 -7.33 -8.39
CA THR A 38 3.61 -7.06 -9.35
C THR A 38 2.21 -7.04 -8.71
N HIS A 39 2.10 -7.35 -7.41
CA HIS A 39 0.82 -7.46 -6.73
C HIS A 39 0.39 -6.12 -6.15
N LEU A 40 -0.81 -5.67 -6.51
CA LEU A 40 -1.47 -4.52 -5.91
C LEU A 40 -1.99 -4.88 -4.51
N LEU A 41 -1.46 -4.22 -3.48
CA LEU A 41 -1.94 -4.37 -2.10
C LEU A 41 -3.14 -3.45 -1.83
N GLY A 42 -3.17 -2.29 -2.47
CA GLY A 42 -4.24 -1.29 -2.29
C GLY A 42 -3.77 0.12 -2.55
N HIS A 43 -4.54 1.08 -2.07
CA HIS A 43 -4.26 2.51 -2.20
C HIS A 43 -4.25 3.15 -0.82
N ILE A 44 -3.18 3.86 -0.48
CA ILE A 44 -3.18 4.75 0.67
C ILE A 44 -3.93 6.01 0.28
N ASN A 45 -4.98 6.31 1.01
CA ASN A 45 -5.67 7.58 0.93
C ASN A 45 -4.91 8.60 1.80
N LEU A 46 -4.26 9.58 1.16
CA LEU A 46 -3.40 10.54 1.84
C LEU A 46 -4.18 11.47 2.79
N LYS A 47 -5.47 11.70 2.55
CA LYS A 47 -6.33 12.52 3.43
C LYS A 47 -6.60 11.82 4.77
N THR A 48 -6.73 10.49 4.74
CA THR A 48 -7.07 9.69 5.92
C THR A 48 -5.88 8.92 6.50
N ALA A 49 -4.75 8.90 5.79
CA ALA A 49 -3.56 8.09 6.07
C ALA A 49 -3.87 6.59 6.22
N ARG A 50 -4.94 6.10 5.57
CA ARG A 50 -5.37 4.70 5.63
C ARG A 50 -5.13 3.97 4.33
N LEU A 51 -4.68 2.73 4.44
CA LEU A 51 -4.62 1.79 3.32
C LEU A 51 -6.03 1.27 3.03
N GLU A 52 -6.56 1.62 1.86
CA GLU A 52 -7.74 1.03 1.26
C GLU A 52 -7.30 -0.22 0.49
N PRO A 53 -7.60 -1.44 0.99
CA PRO A 53 -7.14 -2.67 0.36
C PRO A 53 -7.73 -2.80 -1.04
N ALA A 54 -6.93 -3.27 -1.99
CA ALA A 54 -7.48 -3.72 -3.27
C ALA A 54 -8.40 -4.90 -2.97
N CYS A 55 -9.69 -4.77 -3.29
CA CYS A 55 -10.68 -5.80 -3.01
C CYS A 55 -10.17 -7.19 -3.46
N ARG A 56 -10.24 -8.17 -2.54
CA ARG A 56 -9.83 -9.59 -2.66
C ARG A 56 -8.32 -9.85 -2.58
N TRP A 57 -7.77 -9.75 -1.37
CA TRP A 57 -6.51 -10.42 -1.01
C TRP A 57 -6.72 -11.94 -0.76
N HIS A 58 -7.96 -12.37 -0.51
CA HIS A 58 -8.42 -13.76 -0.53
C HIS A 58 -9.85 -13.84 -1.08
N ALA A 59 -10.03 -13.86 -2.40
CA ALA A 59 -11.04 -14.76 -2.95
C ALA A 59 -10.21 -15.92 -3.48
N GLY A 60 -10.30 -17.06 -2.81
CA GLY A 60 -9.74 -18.30 -3.34
C GLY A 60 -10.22 -18.47 -4.77
N GLU A 61 -9.36 -19.04 -5.59
CA GLU A 61 -9.74 -19.61 -6.88
C GLU A 61 -11.06 -20.37 -6.69
N GLU A 62 -12.15 -19.85 -7.25
CA GLU A 62 -13.33 -20.67 -7.47
C GLU A 62 -12.95 -21.67 -8.56
N VAL A 63 -12.92 -22.94 -8.14
CA VAL A 63 -12.72 -24.16 -8.91
C VAL A 63 -13.68 -24.31 -10.09
#